data_AF-A0A9P0LWB2-F1
#
_entry.id   AF-A0A9P0LWB2-F1
#
_cell.length_a   1.000
_cell.length_b   1.000
_cell.length_c   1.000
_cell.angle_alpha   90.00
_cell.angle_beta   90.00
_cell.angle_gamma   90.00
#
_symmetry.space_group_name_H-M   'P 1'
#
loop_
_entity.id
_entity.type
_entity.pdbx_description
1 polymer ?
#
loop_
_entity_poly.entity_id
_entity_poly.type
_entity_poly.pdbx_seq_one_letter_code
_entity_poly.pdbx_strand_id
1 'polypeptide(L)' 'MENKQPTDNSIVHVINIDIQDNLEEATIGAFLISDMCTMMAAAEDLDNDIEEVLHNFEEKCQRSILHSIVFN' A
#
# COMPACT_ATOMS: atom_id res chain seq x y z
N MET A 1 8.14 -3.23 13.02
CA MET A 1 9.44 -3.47 12.37
C MET A 1 10.54 -2.64 13.03
N GLU A 2 10.27 -1.42 13.48
CA GLU A 2 11.28 -0.52 14.10
C GLU A 2 12.06 -1.09 15.29
N ASN A 3 11.47 -1.99 16.08
CA ASN A 3 12.15 -2.63 17.22
C ASN A 3 13.03 -3.83 16.82
N LYS A 4 13.00 -4.25 15.54
CA LYS A 4 13.87 -5.29 15.00
C LYS A 4 15.09 -4.60 14.38
N GLN A 5 16.29 -5.12 14.64
CA GLN A 5 17.47 -4.63 13.92
C GLN A 5 17.34 -4.97 12.42
N PRO A 6 17.57 -3.99 11.53
CA PRO A 6 17.64 -4.24 10.11
C PRO A 6 18.70 -5.29 9.79
N THR A 7 18.36 -6.20 8.89
CA THR A 7 19.20 -7.30 8.43
C THR A 7 19.88 -6.99 7.11
N ASP A 8 19.21 -6.28 6.21
CA ASP A 8 19.75 -5.92 4.88
C ASP A 8 19.50 -4.45 4.48
N ASN A 9 18.77 -3.69 5.30
CA ASN A 9 18.36 -2.31 5.01
C ASN A 9 17.52 -2.16 3.74
N SER A 10 16.87 -3.24 3.30
CA SER A 10 15.90 -3.14 2.21
C SER A 10 14.67 -2.35 2.66
N ILE A 11 14.14 -1.55 1.74
CA ILE A 11 12.95 -0.70 1.96
C ILE A 11 11.70 -1.60 1.96
N VAL A 12 10.81 -1.35 2.92
CA VAL A 12 9.49 -1.98 3.00
C VAL A 12 8.44 -0.90 3.17
N HIS A 13 7.50 -0.84 2.22
CA HIS A 13 6.37 0.09 2.26
C HIS A 13 5.24 -0.53 3.09
N VAL A 14 4.83 0.15 4.15
CA VAL A 14 3.69 -0.20 4.99
C VAL A 14 2.54 0.72 4.63
N ILE A 15 1.45 0.14 4.13
CA ILE A 15 0.28 0.86 3.64
C ILE A 15 -0.94 0.42 4.45
N ASN A 16 -1.69 1.38 4.99
CA ASN A 16 -2.95 1.14 5.68
C ASN A 16 -4.12 1.66 4.87
N ILE A 17 -5.15 0.83 4.71
CA ILE A 17 -6.43 1.17 4.10
C ILE A 17 -7.52 0.70 5.05
N ASP A 18 -8.42 1.60 5.44
CA ASP A 18 -9.51 1.25 6.32
C ASP A 18 -10.59 0.44 5.56
N ILE A 19 -10.83 -0.78 6.04
CA ILE A 19 -11.85 -1.69 5.54
C ILE A 19 -12.72 -2.08 6.73
N GLN A 20 -14.04 -1.97 6.57
CA GLN A 20 -14.97 -2.38 7.62
C GLN A 20 -15.00 -3.91 7.74
N ASP A 21 -15.08 -4.42 8.98
CA ASP A 21 -15.10 -5.85 9.27
C ASP A 21 -16.49 -6.46 9.00
N ASN A 22 -16.85 -6.52 7.72
CA ASN A 22 -18.01 -7.25 7.23
C ASN A 22 -17.70 -7.87 5.86
N LEU A 23 -18.47 -8.89 5.48
CA LEU A 23 -18.19 -9.68 4.27
C LEU A 23 -18.23 -8.85 2.98
N GLU A 24 -19.11 -7.86 2.90
CA GLU A 24 -19.28 -7.00 1.72
C GLU A 24 -18.06 -6.09 1.55
N GLU A 25 -17.70 -5.35 2.59
CA GLU A 25 -16.54 -4.45 2.60
C GLU A 25 -15.21 -5.19 2.49
N ALA A 26 -15.08 -6.39 3.08
CA ALA A 26 -13.90 -7.23 2.89
C ALA A 26 -13.72 -7.66 1.43
N THR A 27 -14.82 -7.97 0.75
CA THR A 27 -14.80 -8.35 -0.68
C THR A 27 -14.40 -7.17 -1.55
N ILE A 28 -15.00 -6.00 -1.32
CA ILE A 28 -14.67 -4.75 -2.03
C ILE A 28 -13.21 -4.37 -1.76
N GLY A 29 -12.79 -4.41 -0.49
CA GLY A 29 -11.42 -4.12 -0.07
C GLY A 29 -10.39 -5.05 -0.71
N ALA A 30 -10.70 -6.34 -0.85
CA ALA A 30 -9.83 -7.30 -1.54
C ALA A 30 -9.60 -6.92 -3.02
N PHE A 31 -10.66 -6.50 -3.73
CA PHE A 31 -10.52 -6.02 -5.11
C PHE A 31 -9.71 -4.72 -5.20
N LEU A 32 -9.94 -3.78 -4.28
CA LEU A 32 -9.17 -2.53 -4.22
C LEU A 32 -7.68 -2.80 -3.96
N ILE A 33 -7.35 -3.66 -3.00
CA ILE A 33 -5.97 -4.05 -2.70
C ILE A 33 -5.34 -4.75 -3.91
N SER A 34 -6.06 -5.63 -4.60
CA SER A 34 -5.56 -6.30 -5.81
C SER A 34 -5.23 -5.29 -6.93
N ASP A 35 -6.06 -4.26 -7.09
CA ASP A 35 -5.85 -3.19 -8.07
C ASP A 35 -4.64 -2.32 -7.71
N MET A 36 -4.50 -1.93 -6.43
CA MET A 36 -3.31 -1.24 -5.92
C MET A 36 -2.03 -2.04 -6.18
N CYS A 37 -2.02 -3.34 -5.85
CA CYS A 37 -0.89 -4.21 -6.15
C CYS A 37 -0.56 -4.26 -7.64
N THR A 38 -1.57 -4.21 -8.51
CA THR A 38 -1.37 -4.19 -9.97
C THR A 38 -0.75 -2.87 -10.42
N MET A 39 -1.19 -1.73 -9.86
CA MET A 39 -0.60 -0.42 -10.14
C MET A 39 0.87 -0.36 -9.70
N MET A 40 1.18 -0.85 -8.49
CA MET A 40 2.56 -0.91 -7.98
C MET A 40 3.44 -1.84 -8.83
N ALA A 41 2.92 -2.98 -9.28
CA ALA A 41 3.66 -3.92 -10.13
C ALA A 41 3.90 -3.40 -11.55
N ALA A 42 3.14 -2.40 -12.00
CA ALA A 42 3.31 -1.77 -13.30
C ALA A 42 4.35 -0.62 -13.29
N ALA A 43 4.75 -0.14 -12.10
CA ALA A 43 5.79 0.88 -11.96
C ALA A 43 7.16 0.31 -12.37
N GLU A 44 7.92 1.08 -13.14
CA GLU A 44 9.29 0.72 -13.52
C GLU A 44 10.26 0.93 -12.34
N ASP A 45 10.01 1.98 -11.56
CA ASP A 45 10.76 2.33 -10.36
C ASP A 45 9.80 2.65 -9.20
N LEU A 46 9.38 1.60 -8.49
CA LEU A 46 8.38 1.74 -7.43
C LEU A 46 8.83 2.69 -6.31
N ASP A 47 10.12 2.73 -5.97
CA ASP A 47 10.60 3.58 -4.87
C ASP A 47 10.43 5.08 -5.19
N ASN A 48 10.60 5.44 -6.46
CA ASN A 48 10.38 6.81 -6.94
C ASN A 48 8.89 7.10 -7.25
N ASP A 49 8.15 6.10 -7.71
CA ASP A 49 6.77 6.28 -8.21
C ASP A 49 5.70 6.03 -7.13
N ILE A 50 6.07 5.51 -5.95
CA ILE A 50 5.10 5.07 -4.92
C ILE A 50 4.10 6.15 -4.52
N GLU A 51 4.55 7.38 -4.32
CA GLU A 51 3.69 8.50 -3.91
C GLU A 51 2.64 8.81 -4.98
N GLU A 52 3.03 8.79 -6.26
CA GLU A 52 2.10 8.99 -7.37
C GLU A 52 1.11 7.82 -7.49
N VAL A 53 1.59 6.58 -7.35
CA VAL A 53 0.73 5.39 -7.37
C VAL A 53 -0.30 5.44 -6.25
N LEU A 54 0.11 5.76 -5.03
CA LEU A 54 -0.77 5.86 -3.87
C LEU A 54 -1.77 7.00 -4.02
N HIS A 55 -1.33 8.16 -4.52
CA HIS A 55 -2.23 9.29 -4.78
C HIS A 55 -3.32 8.94 -5.81
N ASN A 56 -2.94 8.34 -6.94
CA ASN A 56 -3.88 7.89 -7.97
C ASN A 56 -4.86 6.84 -7.43
N PHE A 57 -4.38 5.94 -6.57
CA PHE A 57 -5.22 4.93 -5.95
C PHE A 57 -6.16 5.55 -4.88
N GLU A 58 -5.71 6.55 -4.10
CA GLU A 58 -6.52 7.31 -3.14
C GLU A 58 -7.70 8.02 -3.83
N GLU A 59 -7.44 8.69 -4.97
CA GLU A 59 -8.48 9.34 -5.78
C GLU A 59 -9.50 8.33 -6.32
N LYS A 60 -9.04 7.14 -6.73
CA LYS A 60 -9.89 6.07 -7.26
C LYS A 60 -10.77 5.42 -6.19
N CYS A 61 -10.22 5.13 -5.02
CA CYS A 61 -10.94 4.43 -3.95
C CYS A 61 -11.75 5.36 -3.05
N GLN A 62 -11.47 6.67 -3.07
CA GLN A 62 -12.10 7.69 -2.21
C GLN A 62 -11.98 7.35 -0.72
N ARG A 63 -10.86 6.75 -0.31
CA ARG A 63 -10.54 6.39 1.07
C ARG A 63 -9.16 6.90 1.41
N SER A 64 -9.00 7.44 2.62
CA SER A 64 -7.68 7.88 3.07
C SER A 64 -6.71 6.71 3.20
N ILE A 65 -5.47 6.96 2.80
CA ILE A 65 -4.39 5.98 2.86
C ILE A 65 -3.31 6.51 3.78
N LEU A 66 -2.83 5.66 4.68
CA LEU A 66 -1.61 5.95 5.44
C LEU A 66 -0.46 5.16 4.84
N HIS A 67 0.67 5.81 4.66
CA HIS A 67 1.88 5.20 4.13
C HIS A 67 3.06 5.52 5.04
N SER A 68 3.91 4.53 5.26
CA SER A 68 5.16 4.65 6.01
C SER A 68 6.21 3.69 5.45
N ILE A 69 7.47 4.00 5.68
CA ILE A 69 8.61 3.19 5.27
C ILE A 69 9.25 2.56 6.51
N VAL A 70 9.56 1.28 6.42
CA VAL A 70 10.37 0.57 7.41
C VAL A 70 11.51 -0.16 6.71
N PHE A 71 12.53 -0.55 7.46
CA PHE A 71 13.71 -1.25 6.94
C PHE A 71 13.77 -2.67 7.50
N ASN A 72 14.12 -3.64 6.65
CA ASN A 72 14.25 -5.04 7.04
C ASN A 72 15.66 -5.43 7.50
#